data_AF-A0A653DMY1-F1
#
_entry.id   AF-A0A653DMY1-F1
#
_cell.length_a   1.000
_cell.length_b   1.000
_cell.length_c   1.000
_cell.angle_alpha   90.00
_cell.angle_beta   90.00
_cell.angle_gamma   90.00
#
_symmetry.space_group_name_H-M   'P 1'
#
loop_
_entity.id
_entity.type
_entity.pdbx_description
1 polymer ?
#
loop_
_entity_poly.entity_id
_entity_poly.type
_entity_poly.pdbx_seq_one_letter_code
_entity_poly.pdbx_strand_id
1 'polypeptide(L)'
;MSRWLKLLLFSALLGYAKAHHFIRVVILAALGLAGLWMVHTLAQDFTTIQANRNNNLGLENGEREVFKRSVDDPKATPLPHAQIDWNKVLQRDPVSCARSFMCQLAATHKESLTRDEKKMLELVRYSVKLDSWASRQLEEALKNGEQLRKPSRCMKIYRFCPYSSQMMMTLLRLFAK
;
A
#
# COMPACT_ATOMS: atom_id res chain seq x y z
N MET A 1 63.42 -39.61 -11.66
CA MET A 1 62.04 -39.49 -11.14
C MET A 1 61.51 -38.06 -11.03
N SER A 2 62.32 -37.01 -10.86
CA SER A 2 61.81 -35.64 -10.61
C SER A 2 61.13 -34.93 -11.80
N ARG A 3 61.38 -35.34 -13.05
CA ARG A 3 60.77 -34.72 -14.24
C ARG A 3 59.29 -35.09 -14.44
N TRP A 4 58.91 -36.33 -14.11
CA TRP A 4 57.52 -36.79 -14.16
C TRP A 4 56.66 -36.12 -13.09
N LEU A 5 57.21 -35.92 -11.88
CA LEU A 5 56.53 -35.21 -10.80
C LEU A 5 56.25 -33.74 -11.19
N LYS A 6 57.20 -33.07 -11.87
CA LYS A 6 57.03 -31.70 -12.37
C LYS A 6 55.95 -31.60 -13.44
N LEU A 7 55.85 -32.58 -14.35
CA LEU A 7 54.81 -32.61 -15.38
C LEU A 7 53.41 -32.81 -14.79
N LEU A 8 53.26 -33.68 -13.79
CA LEU A 8 51.99 -33.87 -13.08
C LEU A 8 51.56 -32.63 -12.29
N LEU A 9 52.53 -31.94 -11.66
CA LEU A 9 52.27 -30.69 -10.96
C LEU A 9 51.84 -29.57 -11.93
N PHE A 10 52.47 -29.50 -13.10
CA PHE A 10 52.12 -28.52 -14.13
C PHE A 10 50.74 -28.81 -14.75
N SER A 11 50.38 -30.08 -15.00
CA SER A 11 49.05 -30.45 -15.49
C SER A 11 47.95 -30.19 -14.45
N ALA A 12 48.23 -30.42 -13.16
CA ALA A 12 47.31 -30.11 -12.07
C ALA A 12 47.08 -28.60 -11.92
N LEU A 13 48.14 -27.79 -12.04
CA LEU A 13 48.05 -26.32 -12.00
C LEU A 13 47.29 -25.73 -13.20
N LEU A 14 47.48 -26.28 -14.41
CA LEU A 14 46.71 -25.91 -15.60
C LEU A 14 45.23 -26.28 -15.46
N GLY A 15 44.92 -27.45 -14.88
CA GLY A 15 43.55 -27.86 -14.55
C GLY A 15 42.89 -26.93 -13.52
N TYR A 16 43.64 -26.52 -12.50
CA TYR A 16 43.17 -25.60 -11.45
C TYR A 16 42.91 -24.18 -11.98
N ALA A 17 43.79 -23.68 -12.86
CA ALA A 17 43.62 -22.37 -13.49
C ALA A 17 42.36 -22.31 -14.37
N LYS A 18 42.04 -23.41 -15.08
CA LYS A 18 40.80 -23.53 -15.88
C LYS A 18 39.56 -23.70 -15.00
N ALA A 19 39.69 -24.39 -13.86
CA ALA A 19 38.62 -24.58 -12.89
C ALA A 19 38.19 -23.26 -12.19
N HIS A 20 39.09 -22.30 -12.02
CA HIS A 20 38.76 -21.01 -11.40
C HIS A 20 37.84 -20.13 -12.27
N HIS A 21 37.91 -20.24 -13.59
CA HIS A 21 36.92 -19.61 -14.47
C HIS A 21 35.59 -20.38 -14.45
N PHE A 22 35.66 -21.71 -14.42
CA PHE A 22 34.48 -22.57 -14.34
C PHE A 22 33.70 -22.36 -13.04
N ILE A 23 34.37 -22.23 -11.89
CA ILE A 23 33.70 -22.04 -10.59
C ILE A 23 32.93 -20.71 -10.52
N ARG A 24 33.45 -19.65 -11.16
CA ARG A 24 32.74 -18.37 -11.27
C ARG A 24 31.48 -18.48 -12.11
N VAL A 25 31.53 -19.24 -13.21
CA VAL A 25 30.35 -19.52 -14.06
C VAL A 25 29.32 -20.34 -13.29
N VAL A 26 29.75 -21.35 -12.54
CA VAL A 26 28.87 -22.17 -11.71
C VAL A 26 28.21 -21.34 -10.59
N ILE A 27 28.95 -20.46 -9.93
CA ILE A 27 28.41 -19.56 -8.90
C ILE A 27 27.40 -18.58 -9.52
N LEU A 28 27.70 -17.98 -10.68
CA LEU A 28 26.76 -17.09 -11.38
C LEU A 28 25.49 -17.83 -11.83
N ALA A 29 25.62 -19.07 -12.30
CA ALA A 29 24.48 -19.91 -12.65
C ALA A 29 23.63 -20.27 -11.42
N ALA A 30 24.27 -20.61 -10.29
CA ALA A 30 23.57 -20.89 -9.04
C ALA A 30 22.82 -19.67 -8.51
N LEU A 31 23.43 -18.48 -8.54
CA LEU A 31 22.78 -17.23 -8.16
C LEU A 31 21.61 -16.87 -9.09
N GLY A 32 21.77 -17.10 -10.40
CA GLY A 32 20.68 -16.90 -11.37
C GLY A 32 19.50 -17.84 -11.11
N LEU A 33 19.77 -19.11 -10.81
CA LEU A 33 18.74 -20.10 -10.51
C LEU A 33 18.04 -19.81 -9.17
N ALA A 34 18.78 -19.36 -8.15
CA ALA A 34 18.23 -18.90 -6.89
C ALA A 34 17.33 -17.66 -7.07
N GLY A 35 17.75 -16.71 -7.92
CA GLY A 35 16.95 -15.55 -8.28
C GLY A 35 15.64 -15.92 -8.97
N LEU A 36 15.69 -16.84 -9.95
CA LEU A 36 14.49 -17.35 -10.62
C LEU A 36 13.55 -18.07 -9.65
N TRP A 37 14.10 -18.84 -8.71
CA TRP A 37 13.33 -19.55 -7.68
C TRP A 37 12.64 -18.57 -6.72
N MET A 38 13.31 -17.48 -6.35
CA MET A 38 12.70 -16.41 -5.54
C MET A 38 11.56 -15.71 -6.30
N VAL A 39 11.72 -15.44 -7.59
CA VAL A 39 10.64 -14.85 -8.41
C VAL A 39 9.46 -15.82 -8.56
N HIS A 40 9.72 -17.11 -8.73
CA HIS A 40 8.68 -18.13 -8.84
C HIS A 40 7.90 -18.31 -7.53
N THR A 41 8.58 -18.33 -6.38
CA THR A 41 7.92 -18.40 -5.07
C THR A 41 7.04 -17.17 -4.81
N LEU A 42 7.50 -15.97 -5.21
CA LEU A 42 6.66 -14.77 -5.18
C LEU A 42 5.43 -14.89 -6.09
N ALA A 43 5.59 -15.48 -7.29
CA ALA A 43 4.48 -15.70 -8.21
C ALA A 43 3.46 -16.72 -7.65
N GLN A 44 3.92 -17.78 -6.99
CA GLN A 44 3.06 -18.77 -6.33
C GLN A 44 2.33 -18.23 -5.10
N ASP A 45 2.98 -17.38 -4.31
CA ASP A 45 2.33 -16.77 -3.15
C ASP A 45 1.27 -15.75 -3.61
N PHE A 46 1.54 -15.02 -4.69
CA PHE A 46 0.56 -14.13 -5.32
C PHE A 46 -0.69 -14.88 -5.81
N THR A 47 -0.54 -16.04 -6.45
CA THR A 47 -1.69 -16.84 -6.90
C THR A 47 -2.45 -17.46 -5.72
N THR A 48 -1.76 -17.83 -4.64
CA THR A 48 -2.38 -18.37 -3.42
C THR A 48 -3.21 -17.30 -2.70
N ILE A 49 -2.68 -16.07 -2.57
CA ILE A 49 -3.40 -14.92 -2.01
C ILE A 49 -4.61 -14.55 -2.90
N GLN A 50 -4.48 -14.63 -4.23
CA GLN A 50 -5.61 -14.42 -5.14
C GLN A 50 -6.68 -15.50 -5.02
N ALA A 51 -6.30 -16.78 -4.97
CA ALA A 51 -7.24 -17.89 -4.89
C ALA A 51 -8.04 -17.87 -3.58
N ASN A 52 -7.38 -17.58 -2.45
CA ASN A 52 -8.05 -17.51 -1.15
C ASN A 52 -8.96 -16.28 -1.01
N ARG A 53 -8.68 -15.20 -1.77
CA ARG A 53 -9.57 -14.03 -1.89
C ARG A 53 -10.83 -14.32 -2.71
N ASN A 54 -10.74 -15.15 -3.75
CA ASN A 54 -11.90 -15.55 -4.57
C ASN A 54 -12.84 -16.51 -3.83
N ASN A 55 -12.32 -17.38 -2.94
CA ASN A 55 -13.17 -18.32 -2.20
C ASN A 55 -14.01 -17.68 -1.08
N ASN A 56 -13.61 -16.49 -0.58
CA ASN A 56 -14.34 -15.76 0.47
C ASN A 56 -15.21 -14.60 -0.06
N LEU A 57 -15.17 -14.32 -1.36
CA LEU A 57 -16.01 -13.33 -2.04
C LEU A 57 -16.59 -14.03 -3.26
N GLY A 58 -17.78 -14.63 -3.10
CA GLY A 58 -18.49 -15.37 -4.14
C GLY A 58 -18.86 -14.50 -5.34
N LEU A 59 -17.90 -14.22 -6.21
CA LEU A 59 -18.10 -13.71 -7.55
C LEU A 59 -17.55 -14.74 -8.54
N GLU A 60 -18.49 -15.53 -9.05
CA GLU A 60 -18.36 -16.29 -10.28
C GLU A 60 -18.14 -15.30 -11.44
N ASN A 61 -17.26 -15.67 -12.37
CA ASN A 61 -16.79 -14.90 -13.54
C ASN A 61 -15.72 -13.82 -13.30
N GLY A 62 -14.47 -14.28 -13.26
CA GLY A 62 -13.63 -14.12 -14.44
C GLY A 62 -13.20 -12.72 -14.90
N GLU A 63 -13.10 -11.71 -14.03
CA GLU A 63 -12.37 -10.48 -14.37
C GLU A 63 -11.37 -10.09 -13.26
N ARG A 64 -10.13 -9.91 -13.68
CA ARG A 64 -8.97 -9.58 -12.84
C ARG A 64 -9.10 -8.15 -12.34
N GLU A 65 -9.78 -7.94 -11.23
CA GLU A 65 -9.73 -6.65 -10.52
C GLU A 65 -8.47 -6.54 -9.65
N VAL A 66 -7.33 -6.37 -10.32
CA VAL A 66 -6.35 -5.41 -9.81
C VAL A 66 -7.14 -4.11 -9.69
N PHE A 67 -7.24 -3.54 -8.48
CA PHE A 67 -7.98 -2.32 -8.17
C PHE A 67 -7.44 -1.16 -9.04
N LYS A 68 -7.89 -1.11 -10.30
CA LYS A 68 -7.64 -0.01 -11.22
C LYS A 68 -8.50 1.13 -10.71
N ARG A 69 -7.85 2.17 -10.23
CA ARG A 69 -8.43 3.51 -10.24
C ARG A 69 -8.62 3.89 -11.72
N SER A 70 -9.78 3.60 -12.30
CA SER A 70 -10.19 4.16 -13.60
C SER A 70 -11.72 4.18 -13.62
N VAL A 71 -12.33 5.36 -13.53
CA VAL A 71 -12.83 6.17 -14.68
C VAL A 71 -13.99 5.47 -15.37
N ASP A 72 -15.18 6.01 -15.09
CA ASP A 72 -16.49 5.82 -15.72
C ASP A 72 -16.64 4.67 -16.74
N ASP A 73 -17.18 3.54 -16.28
CA ASP A 73 -17.80 2.54 -17.15
C ASP A 73 -19.28 2.93 -17.37
N PRO A 74 -19.70 3.28 -18.60
CA PRO A 74 -21.08 3.68 -18.92
C PRO A 74 -22.08 2.51 -18.86
N LYS A 75 -21.66 1.28 -18.57
CA LYS A 75 -22.53 0.11 -18.40
C LYS A 75 -22.49 -0.52 -17.01
N ALA A 76 -21.75 0.05 -16.06
CA ALA A 76 -21.93 -0.32 -14.67
C ALA A 76 -23.36 0.08 -14.25
N THR A 77 -24.14 -0.91 -13.80
CA THR A 77 -25.31 -0.67 -12.95
C THR A 77 -24.99 0.44 -11.96
N PRO A 78 -25.91 1.35 -11.60
CA PRO A 78 -25.64 2.42 -10.67
C PRO A 78 -25.22 1.82 -9.33
N LEU A 79 -23.92 1.58 -9.17
CA LEU A 79 -23.29 1.20 -7.94
C LEU A 79 -23.66 2.34 -6.99
N PRO A 80 -24.34 2.05 -5.86
CA PRO A 80 -24.60 3.07 -4.87
C PRO A 80 -23.23 3.63 -4.50
N HIS A 81 -22.98 4.88 -4.88
CA HIS A 81 -21.78 5.69 -4.63
C HIS A 81 -20.64 4.91 -4.00
N ALA A 82 -19.62 4.48 -4.77
CA ALA A 82 -18.43 3.77 -4.30
C ALA A 82 -18.13 4.06 -2.81
N GLN A 83 -18.69 3.23 -1.94
CA GLN A 83 -18.84 3.58 -0.53
C GLN A 83 -17.48 3.36 0.11
N ILE A 84 -16.88 4.40 0.67
CA ILE A 84 -15.60 4.25 1.34
C ILE A 84 -15.80 3.33 2.55
N ASP A 85 -15.13 2.19 2.55
CA ASP A 85 -15.04 1.31 3.71
C ASP A 85 -14.12 1.94 4.76
N TRP A 86 -14.71 2.76 5.62
CA TRP A 86 -13.99 3.44 6.68
C TRP A 86 -13.42 2.52 7.74
N ASN A 87 -13.98 1.31 7.92
CA ASN A 87 -13.40 0.33 8.85
C ASN A 87 -12.02 -0.07 8.36
N LYS A 88 -11.90 -0.37 7.07
CA LYS A 88 -10.63 -0.71 6.45
C LYS A 88 -9.65 0.46 6.41
N VAL A 89 -10.13 1.69 6.18
CA VAL A 89 -9.28 2.90 6.21
C VAL A 89 -8.68 3.09 7.60
N LEU A 90 -9.50 3.07 8.65
CA LEU A 90 -9.04 3.32 10.02
C LEU A 90 -8.21 2.16 10.58
N GLN A 91 -8.49 0.91 10.20
CA GLN A 91 -7.64 -0.23 10.57
C GLN A 91 -6.22 -0.13 9.99
N ARG A 92 -6.07 0.52 8.83
CA ARG A 92 -4.78 0.73 8.15
C ARG A 92 -4.09 2.03 8.56
N ASP A 93 -4.68 2.78 9.47
CA ASP A 93 -4.17 4.06 9.97
C ASP A 93 -3.82 3.96 11.48
N PRO A 94 -2.73 3.27 11.84
CA PRO A 94 -2.36 3.07 13.24
C PRO A 94 -2.00 4.38 13.94
N VAL A 95 -1.51 5.37 13.20
CA VAL A 95 -1.12 6.69 13.73
C VAL A 95 -2.27 7.70 13.78
N SER A 96 -3.49 7.28 13.39
CA SER A 96 -4.71 8.10 13.46
C SER A 96 -4.67 9.35 12.59
N CYS A 97 -3.92 9.33 11.50
CA CYS A 97 -3.84 10.44 10.56
C CYS A 97 -5.16 10.74 9.85
N ALA A 98 -5.96 9.73 9.51
CA ALA A 98 -7.29 9.91 8.94
C ALA A 98 -8.20 10.66 9.92
N ARG A 99 -8.18 10.29 11.21
CA ARG A 99 -8.94 11.01 12.26
C ARG A 99 -8.42 12.43 12.46
N SER A 100 -7.09 12.60 12.49
CA SER A 100 -6.44 13.93 12.55
C SER A 100 -6.87 14.81 11.39
N PHE A 101 -6.90 14.27 10.17
CA PHE A 101 -7.32 14.95 8.97
C PHE A 101 -8.75 15.47 9.06
N MET A 102 -9.70 14.60 9.43
CA MET A 102 -11.11 14.98 9.54
C MET A 102 -11.33 16.03 10.62
N CYS A 103 -10.63 15.92 11.76
CA CYS A 103 -10.64 16.95 12.79
C CYS A 103 -10.11 18.29 12.24
N GLN A 104 -8.98 18.29 11.54
CA GLN A 104 -8.40 19.50 10.97
C GLN A 104 -9.31 20.15 9.92
N LEU A 105 -9.97 19.36 9.07
CA LEU A 105 -10.96 19.85 8.11
C LEU A 105 -12.17 20.48 8.82
N ALA A 106 -12.71 19.80 9.83
CA ALA A 106 -13.85 20.30 10.61
C ALA A 106 -13.51 21.54 11.45
N ALA A 107 -12.26 21.68 11.89
CA ALA A 107 -11.77 22.86 12.61
C ALA A 107 -11.47 24.06 11.70
N THR A 108 -11.40 23.86 10.38
CA THR A 108 -11.12 24.91 9.40
C THR A 108 -12.42 25.62 8.99
N HIS A 109 -12.36 26.94 8.81
CA HIS A 109 -13.54 27.69 8.36
C HIS A 109 -13.98 27.27 6.96
N LYS A 110 -15.30 27.15 6.76
CA LYS A 110 -15.90 26.67 5.50
C LYS A 110 -15.47 27.48 4.27
N GLU A 111 -15.19 28.77 4.44
CA GLU A 111 -14.73 29.66 3.37
C GLU A 111 -13.29 29.36 2.94
N SER A 112 -12.42 29.01 3.88
CA SER A 112 -11.01 28.68 3.63
C SER A 112 -10.77 27.27 3.07
N LEU A 113 -11.78 26.40 3.13
CA LEU A 113 -11.68 25.04 2.57
C LEU A 113 -11.73 25.07 1.04
N THR A 114 -10.81 24.33 0.42
CA THR A 114 -10.82 24.07 -1.02
C THR A 114 -12.01 23.20 -1.41
N ARG A 115 -12.31 23.16 -2.72
CA ARG A 115 -13.43 22.35 -3.26
C ARG A 115 -13.33 20.88 -2.87
N ASP A 116 -12.13 20.30 -2.93
CA ASP A 116 -11.91 18.89 -2.61
C ASP A 116 -12.06 18.63 -1.11
N GLU A 117 -11.56 19.52 -0.27
CA GLU A 117 -11.69 19.41 1.18
C GLU A 117 -13.15 19.52 1.63
N LYS A 118 -13.95 20.38 0.98
CA LYS A 118 -15.41 20.45 1.21
C LYS A 118 -16.09 19.12 0.89
N LYS A 119 -15.75 18.51 -0.26
CA LYS A 119 -16.27 17.19 -0.65
C LYS A 119 -15.85 16.10 0.32
N MET A 120 -14.59 16.10 0.76
CA MET A 120 -14.11 15.15 1.76
C MET A 120 -14.86 15.28 3.08
N LEU A 121 -15.09 16.52 3.55
CA LEU A 121 -15.84 16.78 4.76
C LEU A 121 -17.31 16.33 4.64
N GLU A 122 -17.94 16.57 3.49
CA GLU A 122 -19.31 16.11 3.19
C GLU A 122 -19.42 14.59 3.17
N LEU A 123 -18.45 13.91 2.53
CA LEU A 123 -18.38 12.46 2.47
C LEU A 123 -18.27 11.83 3.85
N VAL A 124 -17.45 12.41 4.72
CA VAL A 124 -17.27 11.94 6.10
C VAL A 124 -18.54 12.18 6.91
N ARG A 125 -19.21 13.33 6.75
CA ARG A 125 -20.50 13.62 7.40
C ARG A 125 -21.59 12.64 6.98
N TYR A 126 -21.60 12.21 5.72
CA TYR A 126 -22.50 11.14 5.28
C TYR A 126 -22.14 9.80 5.95
N SER A 127 -20.85 9.49 6.04
CA SER A 127 -20.34 8.23 6.58
C SER A 127 -20.54 8.07 8.09
N VAL A 128 -20.60 9.19 8.81
CA VAL A 128 -20.93 9.23 10.25
C VAL A 128 -22.37 8.79 10.53
N LYS A 129 -23.29 8.94 9.56
CA LYS A 129 -24.68 8.48 9.72
C LYS A 129 -24.83 6.96 9.66
N LEU A 130 -23.78 6.24 9.25
CA LEU A 130 -23.74 4.79 9.27
C LEU A 130 -23.46 4.31 10.70
N ASP A 131 -24.08 3.22 11.15
CA ASP A 131 -23.78 2.64 12.47
C ASP A 131 -22.61 1.65 12.36
N SER A 132 -21.38 2.17 12.49
CA SER A 132 -20.17 1.35 12.54
C SER A 132 -19.16 1.88 13.55
N TRP A 133 -18.21 1.04 13.98
CA TRP A 133 -17.10 1.48 14.84
C TRP A 133 -16.35 2.66 14.21
N ALA A 134 -16.06 2.58 12.90
CA ALA A 134 -15.38 3.64 12.20
C ALA A 134 -16.20 4.94 12.16
N SER A 135 -17.51 4.85 11.98
CA SER A 135 -18.40 6.01 11.99
C SER A 135 -18.37 6.76 13.32
N ARG A 136 -18.34 6.05 14.45
CA ARG A 136 -18.19 6.65 15.79
C ARG A 136 -16.85 7.37 15.95
N GLN A 137 -15.78 6.76 15.44
CA GLN A 137 -14.44 7.36 15.46
C GLN A 137 -14.34 8.62 14.59
N LEU A 138 -15.00 8.63 13.43
CA LEU A 138 -15.09 9.80 12.56
C LEU A 138 -15.96 10.90 13.17
N GLU A 139 -17.08 10.52 13.81
CA GLU A 139 -17.95 11.45 14.52
C GLU A 139 -17.20 12.20 15.62
N GLU A 140 -16.44 11.47 16.43
CA GLU A 140 -15.60 12.03 17.48
C GLU A 140 -14.56 13.01 16.91
N ALA A 141 -13.90 12.63 15.80
CA ALA A 141 -12.96 13.51 15.13
C ALA A 141 -13.60 14.81 14.61
N LEU A 142 -14.80 14.72 14.02
CA LEU A 142 -15.55 15.90 13.57
C LEU A 142 -15.94 16.80 14.75
N LYS A 143 -16.51 16.23 15.82
CA LYS A 143 -16.90 16.97 17.03
C LYS A 143 -15.71 17.73 17.63
N ASN A 144 -14.56 17.06 17.73
CA ASN A 144 -13.33 17.68 18.21
C ASN A 144 -12.91 18.88 17.33
N GLY A 145 -13.01 18.73 16.01
CA GLY A 145 -12.70 19.82 15.08
C GLY A 145 -13.65 21.02 15.24
N GLU A 146 -14.96 20.76 15.26
CA GLU A 146 -16.02 21.77 15.36
C GLU A 146 -15.94 22.57 16.68
N GLN A 147 -15.55 21.91 17.78
CA GLN A 147 -15.35 22.56 19.08
C GLN A 147 -14.08 23.42 19.13
N LEU A 148 -12.98 22.95 18.55
CA LEU A 148 -11.68 23.61 18.69
C LEU A 148 -11.48 24.82 17.76
N ARG A 149 -12.12 24.81 16.58
CA ARG A 149 -12.03 25.87 15.53
C ARG A 149 -10.60 26.30 15.15
N LYS A 150 -9.60 25.49 15.48
CA LYS A 150 -8.19 25.70 15.18
C LYS A 150 -7.56 24.35 14.79
N PRO A 151 -7.13 24.16 13.53
CA PRO A 151 -6.57 22.89 13.05
C PRO A 151 -5.34 22.43 13.85
N SER A 152 -4.51 23.36 14.33
CA SER A 152 -3.33 23.06 15.14
C SER A 152 -3.66 22.37 16.47
N ARG A 153 -4.87 22.56 17.01
CA ARG A 153 -5.31 21.85 18.22
C ARG A 153 -5.69 20.40 17.94
N CYS A 154 -6.20 20.09 16.75
CA CYS A 154 -6.43 18.70 16.33
C CYS A 154 -5.13 17.90 16.28
N MET A 155 -4.03 18.51 15.85
CA MET A 155 -2.72 17.86 15.86
C MET A 155 -2.23 17.53 17.28
N LYS A 156 -2.69 18.26 18.32
CA LYS A 156 -2.39 17.95 19.72
C LYS A 156 -3.19 16.75 20.23
N ILE A 157 -4.45 16.62 19.80
CA ILE A 157 -5.29 15.45 20.12
C ILE A 157 -4.69 14.20 19.44
N TYR A 158 -4.37 14.33 18.15
CA TYR A 158 -3.81 13.25 17.32
C TYR A 158 -2.29 13.37 17.19
N ARG A 159 -1.59 13.36 18.33
CA ARG A 159 -0.14 13.65 18.45
C ARG A 159 0.78 12.77 17.59
N PHE A 160 0.34 11.57 17.20
CA PHE A 160 1.15 10.63 16.42
C PHE A 160 1.09 10.90 14.92
N CYS A 161 0.15 11.71 14.44
CA CYS A 161 0.11 12.08 13.04
C CYS A 161 0.96 13.33 12.78
N PRO A 162 2.05 13.24 11.99
CA PRO A 162 2.91 14.37 11.71
C PRO A 162 2.37 15.29 10.60
N TYR A 163 1.27 14.90 9.94
CA TYR A 163 0.78 15.57 8.73
C TYR A 163 -0.33 16.59 9.02
N SER A 164 -0.21 17.75 8.39
CA SER A 164 -1.29 18.74 8.30
C SER A 164 -2.33 18.33 7.25
N SER A 165 -3.52 18.93 7.32
CA SER A 165 -4.57 18.71 6.32
C SER A 165 -4.11 19.02 4.90
N GLN A 166 -3.31 20.07 4.72
CA GLN A 166 -2.73 20.45 3.44
C GLN A 166 -1.81 19.36 2.87
N MET A 167 -0.93 18.81 3.71
CA MET A 167 -0.02 17.73 3.28
C MET A 167 -0.79 16.47 2.93
N MET A 168 -1.79 16.10 3.74
CA MET A 168 -2.65 14.95 3.46
C MET A 168 -3.45 15.12 2.17
N MET A 169 -3.97 16.32 1.90
CA MET A 169 -4.62 16.62 0.62
C MET A 169 -3.67 16.51 -0.56
N THR A 170 -2.43 16.96 -0.41
CA THR A 170 -1.39 16.81 -1.45
C THR A 170 -1.10 15.34 -1.72
N LEU A 171 -0.95 14.52 -0.69
CA LEU A 171 -0.76 13.08 -0.84
C LEU A 171 -1.96 12.42 -1.52
N LEU A 172 -3.18 12.74 -1.09
CA LEU A 172 -4.39 12.21 -1.72
C LEU A 172 -4.48 12.57 -3.20
N ARG A 173 -4.13 13.81 -3.58
CA ARG A 173 -4.08 14.23 -4.99
C ARG A 173 -2.99 13.52 -5.79
N LEU A 174 -1.83 13.27 -5.16
CA LEU A 174 -0.72 12.56 -5.79
C LEU A 174 -1.08 11.12 -6.09
N PHE A 175 -1.76 10.43 -5.17
CA PHE A 175 -2.20 9.06 -5.37
C PHE A 175 -3.53 8.94 -6.13
N ALA A 176 -4.35 9.98 -6.19
CA ALA A 176 -5.61 9.94 -6.93
C ALA A 176 -5.41 9.95 -8.47
N LYS A 177 -4.22 10.33 -8.95
CA LYS A 177 -3.78 10.11 -10.32
C LYS A 177 -3.29 8.69 -10.52
#